data_AF-A0A6L7MIA4-F1
#
_entry.id   AF-A0A6L7MIA4-F1
#
_cell.length_a   1.000
_cell.length_b   1.000
_cell.length_c   1.000
_cell.angle_alpha   90.00
_cell.angle_beta   90.00
_cell.angle_gamma   90.00
#
_symmetry.space_group_name_H-M   'P 1'
#
loop_
_entity.id
_entity.type
_entity.pdbx_description
1 polymer ?
#
loop_
_entity_poly.entity_id
_entity_poly.type
_entity_poly.pdbx_seq_one_letter_code
_entity_poly.pdbx_strand_id
1 'polypeptide(L)' 'MPSRDISQETLRAQARIIGLDIEGDELESLVERAKAALDDVDALDEFDLASHEPAITFGHAHQKGDSQ' A
#
# COMPACT_ATOMS: atom_id res chain seq x y z
N MET A 1 -0.66 -9.40 -18.36
CA MET A 1 -1.16 -8.92 -17.05
C MET A 1 -1.53 -7.46 -17.22
N PRO A 2 -2.66 -6.96 -16.68
CA PRO A 2 -2.94 -5.53 -16.76
C PRO A 2 -1.87 -4.83 -15.92
N SER A 3 -1.02 -3.99 -16.54
CA SER A 3 -0.14 -3.14 -15.76
C SER A 3 -1.04 -2.28 -14.87
N ARG A 4 -0.87 -2.39 -13.55
CA ARG A 4 -1.53 -1.45 -12.64
C ARG A 4 -0.93 -0.08 -12.94
N ASP A 5 -1.71 0.77 -13.60
CA ASP A 5 -1.28 2.12 -13.95
C ASP A 5 -1.15 2.94 -12.66
N ILE A 6 0.06 3.02 -12.13
CA ILE A 6 0.38 4.00 -11.09
C ILE A 6 0.45 5.37 -11.76
N SER A 7 -0.51 6.23 -11.42
CA SER A 7 -0.48 7.62 -11.84
C SER A 7 0.45 8.46 -10.96
N GLN A 8 1.03 9.51 -11.54
CA GLN A 8 1.78 10.53 -10.79
C GLN A 8 0.94 11.18 -9.68
N GLU A 9 -0.38 11.31 -9.88
CA GLU A 9 -1.31 11.83 -8.87
C GLU A 9 -1.39 10.91 -7.65
N THR A 10 -1.49 9.59 -7.86
CA THR A 10 -1.50 8.59 -6.79
C THR A 10 -0.21 8.65 -5.96
N LEU A 11 0.95 8.77 -6.60
CA LEU A 11 2.23 8.86 -5.90
C LEU A 11 2.36 10.16 -5.11
N ARG A 12 1.94 11.31 -5.66
CA ARG A 12 1.90 12.57 -4.90
C ARG A 12 0.98 12.48 -3.68
N ALA A 13 -0.18 11.85 -3.82
CA ALA A 13 -1.10 11.65 -2.70
C ALA A 13 -0.47 10.78 -1.60
N GLN A 14 0.20 9.68 -1.96
CA GLN A 14 0.91 8.82 -1.01
C GLN A 14 2.10 9.54 -0.35
N ALA A 15 2.91 10.26 -1.13
CA ALA A 15 4.02 11.06 -0.62
C ALA A 15 3.55 12.08 0.44
N ARG A 16 2.43 12.76 0.17
CA ARG A 16 1.82 13.69 1.11
C ARG A 16 1.34 13.00 2.40
N ILE A 17 0.76 11.81 2.32
CA ILE A 17 0.31 11.04 3.50
C ILE A 17 1.49 10.72 4.43
N ILE A 18 2.65 10.38 3.86
CA ILE A 18 3.86 10.04 4.61
C ILE A 18 4.76 11.26 4.91
N GLY A 19 4.33 12.46 4.52
CA GLY A 19 5.05 13.72 4.79
C GLY A 19 6.31 13.93 3.93
N LEU A 20 6.40 13.26 2.78
CA LEU A 20 7.44 13.48 1.78
C LEU A 20 7.01 14.57 0.79
N ASP A 21 7.88 15.56 0.60
CA ASP A 21 7.76 16.52 -0.50
C ASP A 21 8.61 16.00 -1.67
N ILE A 22 7.99 15.82 -2.83
CA ILE A 22 8.62 15.20 -4.01
C ILE A 22 8.44 16.14 -5.20
N GLU A 23 9.58 16.55 -5.76
CA GLU A 23 9.62 17.46 -6.92
C GLU A 23 9.42 16.70 -8.25
N GLY A 24 9.16 17.45 -9.33
CA GLY A 24 8.69 16.89 -10.62
C GLY A 24 9.60 15.80 -11.22
N ASP A 25 10.91 16.01 -11.20
CA ASP A 25 11.88 15.09 -11.80
C ASP A 25 12.09 13.82 -10.94
N GLU A 26 11.96 13.95 -9.62
CA GLU A 26 12.02 12.83 -8.68
C GLU A 26 10.78 11.93 -8.80
N LEU A 27 9.64 12.53 -9.15
CA LEU A 27 8.37 11.84 -9.31
C LEU A 27 8.40 10.84 -10.45
N GLU A 28 9.02 11.17 -11.59
CA GLU A 28 9.15 10.24 -12.73
C GLU A 28 10.03 9.03 -12.37
N SER A 29 11.14 9.25 -11.67
CA SER A 29 11.99 8.15 -11.17
C SER A 29 11.23 7.27 -10.16
N LEU A 30 10.38 7.88 -9.34
CA LEU A 30 9.56 7.18 -8.36
C LEU A 30 8.49 6.32 -9.03
N VAL A 31 7.89 6.78 -10.13
CA VAL A 31 6.89 6.01 -10.91
C VAL A 31 7.49 4.68 -11.39
N GLU A 32 8.66 4.72 -12.02
CA GLU A 32 9.29 3.51 -12.56
C GLU A 32 9.70 2.53 -11.45
N ARG A 33 10.19 3.05 -10.31
CA ARG A 33 10.48 2.22 -9.14
C ARG A 33 9.24 1.60 -8.52
N ALA A 34 8.14 2.36 -8.45
CA ALA A 34 6.89 1.87 -7.89
C ALA A 34 6.25 0.79 -8.78
N LYS A 35 6.37 0.90 -10.11
CA LYS A 35 5.94 -0.15 -11.04
C LYS A 35 6.73 -1.44 -10.83
N ALA A 36 8.06 -1.37 -10.75
CA ALA A 36 8.88 -2.56 -10.51
C ALA A 36 8.52 -3.24 -9.18
N ALA A 37 8.27 -2.47 -8.12
CA ALA A 37 7.82 -3.01 -6.83
C ALA A 37 6.42 -3.65 -6.91
N LEU A 38 5.53 -3.14 -7.77
CA LEU A 38 4.23 -3.78 -8.00
C LEU A 38 4.36 -5.11 -8.72
N ASP A 39 5.26 -5.23 -9.70
CA ASP A 39 5.50 -6.51 -10.39
C ASP A 39 5.95 -7.60 -9.39
N ASP A 40 6.79 -7.24 -8.41
CA ASP A 40 7.19 -8.14 -7.32
C ASP A 40 6.01 -8.53 -6.41
N VAL A 41 5.08 -7.61 -6.16
CA VAL A 41 3.87 -7.87 -5.36
C VAL A 41 2.86 -8.71 -6.14
N ASP A 42 2.73 -8.52 -7.45
CA ASP A 42 1.83 -9.32 -8.28
C ASP A 42 2.25 -10.80 -8.30
N ALA A 43 3.55 -11.10 -8.13
CA ALA A 43 4.01 -12.48 -7.94
C ALA A 43 3.46 -13.13 -6.65
N LEU A 44 2.96 -12.34 -5.70
CA LEU A 44 2.31 -12.81 -4.48
C LEU A 44 0.81 -13.07 -4.65
N ASP A 45 0.16 -12.69 -5.76
CA ASP A 45 -1.26 -12.95 -5.99
C ASP A 45 -1.57 -14.47 -6.07
N GLU A 46 -0.56 -15.30 -6.35
CA GLU A 46 -0.68 -16.76 -6.34
C GLU A 46 -0.59 -17.36 -4.92
N PHE A 47 -0.26 -16.54 -3.91
CA PHE A 47 -0.15 -16.99 -2.53
C PHE A 47 -1.54 -17.12 -1.88
N ASP A 48 -1.86 -18.29 -1.35
CA ASP A 48 -3.13 -18.54 -0.66
C ASP A 48 -3.15 -17.87 0.73
N LEU A 49 -3.59 -16.61 0.76
CA LEU A 49 -3.76 -15.84 1.98
C LEU A 49 -4.97 -16.31 2.82
N ALA A 50 -5.93 -17.03 2.25
CA ALA A 50 -7.15 -17.41 2.96
C ALA A 50 -6.91 -18.53 3.97
N SER A 51 -5.89 -19.37 3.74
CA SER A 51 -5.50 -20.45 4.65
C SER A 51 -4.52 -20.01 5.74
N HIS A 52 -4.09 -18.75 5.76
CA HIS A 52 -3.09 -18.23 6.70
C HIS A 52 -3.66 -17.10 7.55
N GLU A 53 -3.54 -17.21 8.88
CA GLU A 53 -3.86 -16.09 9.77
C GLU A 53 -2.76 -15.01 9.68
N PRO A 54 -3.14 -13.72 9.62
CA PRO A 54 -2.16 -12.64 9.63
C PRO A 54 -1.40 -12.60 10.96
N ALA A 55 -0.08 -12.52 10.89
CA ALA A 55 0.81 -12.53 12.06
C ALA A 55 0.57 -11.35 13.03
N ILE A 56 0.01 -10.24 12.52
CA ILE A 56 -0.34 -9.06 13.29
C ILE A 56 -1.76 -8.63 12.91
N THR A 57 -2.63 -8.47 13.91
CA THR A 57 -3.97 -7.91 13.74
C THR A 57 -4.12 -6.67 14.61
N PHE A 58 -4.69 -5.61 14.06
CA PHE A 58 -5.06 -4.42 14.83
C PHE A 58 -6.54 -4.52 15.17
N GLY A 59 -6.85 -5.01 16.37
CA GLY A 59 -8.23 -5.13 16.85
C GLY A 59 -8.91 -3.77 16.97
N HIS A 60 -10.12 -3.64 16.44
CA HIS A 60 -11.03 -2.55 16.85
C HIS A 60 -11.34 -2.75 18.33
N ALA A 61 -10.88 -1.83 19.17
CA ALA A 61 -11.26 -1.78 20.57
C ALA A 61 -12.76 -1.46 20.68
N HIS A 62 -13.62 -2.47 20.63
CA HIS A 62 -14.93 -2.38 21.25
C HIS A 62 -14.71 -2.35 22.76
N GLN A 63 -14.51 -1.15 23.32
CA GLN A 63 -14.88 -0.90 24.71
C GLN A 63 -16.39 -1.15 24.83
N LYS A 64 -16.77 -2.40 25.13
CA LYS A 64 -18.04 -2.63 25.81
C LYS A 64 -17.90 -1.94 27.16
N GLY A 65 -18.49 -0.75 27.27
CA GLY A 65 -18.82 -0.16 28.55
C GLY A 65 -19.87 -1.05 29.21
N ASP A 66 -19.42 -2.08 29.93
CA ASP A 66 -20.17 -2.57 31.08
C ASP A 66 -19.93 -1.54 32.19
N SER A 67 -20.88 -0.63 32.34
CA SER A 67 -21.04 0.14 33.57
C SER A 67 -22.41 -0.20 34.14
N GLN A 68 -22.33 -0.70 35.37
CA GLN A 68 -23.40 -1.19 36.25
C GLN A 68 -24.46 -0.13 36.58
#